data_AF-A0A1H4QT39-F1
#
_entry.id   AF-A0A1H4QT39-F1
#
_cell.length_a   1.000
_cell.length_b   1.000
_cell.length_c   1.000
_cell.angle_alpha   90.00
_cell.angle_beta   90.00
_cell.angle_gamma   90.00
#
_symmetry.space_group_name_H-M   'P 1'
#
loop_
_entity.id
_entity.type
_entity.pdbx_description
1 polymer ?
#
loop_
_entity_poly.entity_id
_entity_poly.type
_entity_poly.pdbx_seq_one_letter_code
_entity_poly.pdbx_strand_id
1 'polypeptide(L)' 'MKNQISSLGKLLKKTEQVTINGGRKQCKPRWSQVCLDWGNHCSESECAYGGPID' A
#
# COMPACT_ATOMS: atom_id res chain seq x y z
N MET A 1 19.16 -8.08 -9.61
CA MET A 1 18.86 -6.78 -10.23
C MET A 1 18.12 -5.94 -9.21
N LYS A 2 18.71 -4.82 -8.76
CA LYS A 2 18.09 -3.91 -7.78
C LYS A 2 17.13 -3.01 -8.55
N ASN A 3 15.84 -3.33 -8.56
CA ASN A 3 14.82 -2.46 -9.13
C ASN A 3 14.58 -1.29 -8.17
N GLN A 4 15.46 -0.30 -8.19
CA GLN A 4 15.17 1.02 -7.63
C GLN A 4 14.08 1.64 -8.50
N ILE A 5 12.84 1.53 -8.05
CA ILE A 5 11.73 2.28 -8.64
C ILE A 5 11.87 3.72 -8.17
N SER A 6 12.73 4.46 -8.87
CA SER A 6 12.76 5.92 -8.83
C SER A 6 11.41 6.43 -9.33
N SER A 7 10.45 6.54 -8.43
CA SER A 7 9.20 7.27 -8.66
C SER A 7 9.49 8.76 -8.54
N LEU A 8 10.22 9.28 -9.54
CA LEU A 8 10.35 10.70 -9.87
C LEU A 8 8.95 11.24 -10.18
N GLY A 9 8.23 11.72 -9.16
CA GLY A 9 7.05 12.58 -9.28
C GLY A 9 5.83 12.03 -10.03
N LYS A 10 5.89 10.82 -10.60
CA LYS A 10 4.75 10.23 -11.31
C LYS A 10 3.76 9.65 -10.31
N LEU A 11 2.53 10.18 -10.37
CA LEU A 11 1.35 9.56 -9.78
C LEU A 11 1.20 8.17 -10.40
N LEU A 12 1.70 7.14 -9.73
CA LEU A 12 1.60 5.75 -10.18
C LEU A 12 0.12 5.43 -10.40
N LYS A 13 -0.21 4.92 -11.58
CA LYS A 13 -1.58 4.44 -11.83
C LYS A 13 -1.86 3.28 -10.87
N LYS A 14 -3.11 3.19 -10.40
CA LYS A 14 -3.55 2.19 -9.41
C LYS A 14 -3.07 0.76 -9.74
N THR A 15 -3.03 0.40 -11.02
CA THR A 15 -2.52 -0.89 -11.53
C THR A 15 -1.02 -1.09 -11.34
N GLU A 16 -0.19 -0.06 -11.51
CA GLU A 16 1.26 -0.15 -11.24
C GLU A 16 1.54 -0.25 -9.74
N GLN A 17 0.74 0.44 -8.93
CA GLN A 17 0.84 0.40 -7.48
C GLN A 17 0.51 -1.00 -6.93
N VAL A 18 -0.47 -1.69 -7.52
CA VAL A 18 -0.80 -3.09 -7.20
C VAL A 18 0.38 -4.03 -7.51
N THR A 19 1.07 -3.85 -8.64
CA THR A 19 2.26 -4.65 -8.99
C THR A 19 3.40 -4.43 -7.99
N ILE A 20 3.61 -3.18 -7.54
CA ILE A 20 4.63 -2.83 -6.54
C ILE A 20 4.28 -3.43 -5.17
N ASN A 21 3.00 -3.40 -4.81
CA ASN A 21 2.49 -3.90 -3.54
C ASN A 21 2.31 -5.44 -3.52
N GLY A 22 2.79 -6.15 -4.54
CA GLY A 22 2.72 -7.62 -4.62
C GLY A 22 1.29 -8.16 -4.72
N GLY A 23 0.38 -7.39 -5.35
CA GLY A 23 -1.03 -7.75 -5.47
C GLY A 23 -1.92 -7.29 -4.30
N ARG A 24 -1.32 -6.73 -3.24
CA ARG A 24 -2.07 -6.22 -2.08
C ARG A 24 -2.59 -4.80 -2.33
N LYS A 25 -3.75 -4.51 -1.74
CA LYS A 25 -4.44 -3.22 -1.88
C LYS A 25 -3.76 -2.18 -0.99
N GLN A 26 -3.50 -1.00 -1.54
CA GLN A 26 -3.13 0.15 -0.70
C GLN A 26 -4.36 0.58 0.11
N CYS A 27 -4.30 0.38 1.42
CA CYS A 27 -5.35 0.69 2.38
C CYS A 27 -5.08 2.00 3.13
N LYS A 28 -3.86 2.52 3.02
CA LYS A 28 -3.41 3.78 3.58
C LYS A 28 -2.90 4.69 2.47
N PRO A 29 -3.55 5.84 2.25
CA PRO A 29 -3.03 6.86 1.35
C PRO A 29 -1.62 7.29 1.77
N ARG A 30 -0.72 7.54 0.82
CA ARG A 30 0.66 7.98 1.11
C ARG A 30 0.75 9.24 2.01
N TRP A 31 -0.27 10.09 1.95
CA TRP A 31 -0.35 11.37 2.66
C TRP A 31 -1.13 11.30 3.97
N SER A 32 -1.77 10.16 4.25
CA SER A 32 -2.58 9.96 5.45
C SER A 32 -1.89 8.98 6.37
N GLN A 33 -1.92 9.25 7.67
CA GLN A 33 -1.49 8.28 8.67
C GLN A 33 -2.60 7.26 9.01
N VAL A 34 -3.81 7.47 8.50
CA VAL A 34 -4.98 6.64 8.82
C VAL A 34 -5.21 5.58 7.74
N CYS A 35 -5.37 4.33 8.18
CA CYS A 35 -5.86 3.24 7.35
C CYS A 35 -7.34 3.43 7.06
N LEU A 36 -7.69 3.50 5.78
CA LEU A 36 -9.09 3.57 5.32
C LEU A 36 -9.79 2.21 5.35
N ASP A 37 -9.00 1.14 5.45
CA ASP A 37 -9.41 -0.25 5.34
C ASP A 37 -8.42 -1.11 6.12
N TRP A 38 -8.87 -2.22 6.68
CA TRP A 38 -8.05 -3.09 7.54
C TRP A 38 -8.17 -4.56 7.13
N GLY A 39 -7.08 -5.31 7.27
CA GLY A 39 -7.04 -6.75 7.04
C GLY A 39 -5.90 -7.23 6.13
N ASN A 40 -5.72 -8.55 6.04
CA ASN A 40 -4.58 -9.19 5.36
C ASN A 40 -4.49 -8.92 3.85
N HIS A 41 -5.53 -8.34 3.24
CA HIS A 41 -5.51 -7.87 1.85
C HIS A 41 -4.77 -6.54 1.67
N CYS A 42 -4.46 -5.83 2.75
CA CYS A 42 -3.76 -4.55 2.73
C CYS A 42 -2.25 -4.73 2.54
N SER A 43 -1.64 -3.86 1.73
CA SER A 43 -0.19 -3.86 1.52
C SER A 43 0.59 -3.29 2.68
N GLU A 44 -0.02 -2.39 3.45
CA GLU A 44 0.57 -1.78 4.62
C GLU A 44 0.41 -2.70 5.82
N SER A 45 1.53 -3.15 6.41
CA SER A 45 1.54 -4.06 7.56
C SER A 45 0.75 -3.51 8.75
N GLU A 46 0.84 -2.21 8.99
CA GLU A 46 0.06 -1.52 10.01
C GLU A 46 -1.45 -1.67 9.78
N CYS A 47 -1.92 -1.56 8.53
CA CYS A 47 -3.34 -1.75 8.20
C CYS A 47 -3.75 -3.23 8.13
N ALA A 48 -2.79 -4.13 7.89
CA ALA A 48 -3.06 -5.56 7.84
C ALA A 48 -3.20 -6.19 9.24
N TYR A 49 -2.33 -5.81 10.17
CA TYR A 49 -2.22 -6.44 11.50
C TYR A 49 -2.61 -5.53 12.66
N GLY A 50 -2.69 -4.21 12.45
CA GLY A 50 -3.04 -3.23 13.49
C GLY A 50 -4.52 -2.85 13.52
N GLY A 51 -5.36 -3.53 12.75
CA GLY A 51 -6.81 -3.29 12.75
C GLY A 51 -7.41 -3.58 14.11
N PRO A 52 -8.59 -3.01 14.42
CA PRO A 52 -9.29 -3.34 15.65
C PRO A 52 -9.34 -4.87 15.75
N ILE A 53 -8.69 -5.40 16.78
CA ILE A 53 -8.81 -6.80 17.16
C ILE A 53 -10.27 -6.94 17.53
N ASP A 54 -11.06 -7.53 16.64
CA ASP A 54 -12.39 -8.03 16.98
C ASP A 54 -12.25 -9.20 17.95
#